data_AF-A0A9W9ZV79-F1
#
_entry.id   AF-A0A9W9ZV79-F1
#
_cell.length_a   1.000
_cell.length_b   1.000
_cell.length_c   1.000
_cell.angle_alpha   90.00
_cell.angle_beta   90.00
_cell.angle_gamma   90.00
#
_symmetry.space_group_name_H-M   'P 1'
#
loop_
_entity.id
_entity.type
_entity.pdbx_description
1 polymer ?
#
loop_
_entity_poly.entity_id
_entity_poly.type
_entity_poly.pdbx_seq_one_letter_code
_entity_poly.pdbx_strand_id
1 'polypeptide(L)'
;MFRSRSRRFVNGYQKFSGTLGSVEYLRDLVRRVLQVIEEKSPPERASRDGGLYVGAAGIGYAFYSVAESSEFASIREQCLRKALEYMQVSLHEVSRTSPHDGGIGASFLLGHAGIYAVSALVFNALENQQETEQCIQKFLEMGNICRPVNFFRHGSDELFVGRAGYLCGSLLLNKKLGRTVVPSEVTRPLFDAIIESSRRYSQSHHSKSPLMYSYYKMEYL
;
A
#
# COMPACT_ATOMS: atom_id res chain seq x y z
N MET A 1 1.96 -39.76 -7.52
CA MET A 1 0.88 -38.74 -7.53
C MET A 1 0.79 -38.14 -6.12
N PHE A 2 1.51 -37.05 -5.84
CA PHE A 2 1.45 -36.41 -4.52
C PHE A 2 0.14 -35.66 -4.39
N ARG A 3 -0.81 -36.17 -3.59
CA ARG A 3 -1.97 -35.39 -3.18
C ARG A 3 -1.45 -34.14 -2.46
N SER A 4 -1.64 -32.97 -3.05
CA SER A 4 -1.36 -31.69 -2.41
C SER A 4 -2.00 -31.71 -1.03
N ARG A 5 -1.21 -31.49 0.03
CA ARG A 5 -1.74 -31.28 1.37
C ARG A 5 -2.77 -30.14 1.31
N SER A 6 -3.86 -30.27 2.06
CA SER A 6 -4.89 -29.23 2.16
C SER A 6 -4.22 -27.94 2.64
N ARG A 7 -4.35 -26.84 1.86
CA ARG A 7 -3.88 -25.50 2.25
C ARG A 7 -4.92 -24.72 3.07
N ARG A 8 -5.91 -25.42 3.65
CA ARG A 8 -7.00 -24.83 4.43
C ARG A 8 -7.31 -25.67 5.66
N PHE A 9 -7.73 -24.99 6.72
CA PHE A 9 -8.41 -25.61 7.86
C PHE A 9 -9.87 -25.91 7.48
N VAL A 10 -10.46 -26.92 8.10
CA VAL A 10 -11.89 -27.21 7.95
C VAL A 10 -12.66 -26.14 8.71
N ASN A 11 -13.58 -25.44 8.03
CA ASN A 11 -14.41 -24.42 8.66
C ASN A 11 -15.42 -25.06 9.62
N GLY A 12 -15.25 -24.84 10.92
CA GLY A 12 -16.16 -25.31 11.97
C GLY A 12 -17.31 -24.35 12.29
N TYR A 13 -17.36 -23.17 11.67
CA TYR A 13 -18.40 -22.18 11.91
C TYR A 13 -19.68 -22.50 11.14
N GLN A 14 -20.83 -22.19 11.75
CA GLN A 14 -22.13 -22.30 11.08
C GLN A 14 -22.24 -21.30 9.92
N LYS A 15 -23.06 -21.63 8.92
CA LYS A 15 -23.41 -20.68 7.87
C LYS A 15 -24.15 -19.49 8.49
N PHE A 16 -23.95 -18.31 7.91
CA PHE A 16 -24.59 -17.07 8.37
C PHE A 16 -26.10 -17.23 8.45
N SER A 17 -26.67 -16.93 9.63
CA SER A 17 -28.09 -17.08 9.94
C SER A 17 -28.91 -15.80 9.76
N GLY A 18 -28.29 -14.70 9.31
CA GLY A 18 -28.92 -13.38 9.23
C GLY A 18 -28.72 -12.50 10.46
N THR A 19 -28.14 -13.04 11.55
CA THR A 19 -27.87 -12.30 12.80
C THR A 19 -26.37 -12.19 13.05
N LEU A 20 -25.89 -11.00 13.40
CA LEU A 20 -24.53 -10.78 13.84
C LEU A 20 -24.42 -11.01 15.36
N GLY A 21 -23.35 -11.68 15.78
CA GLY A 21 -23.00 -11.81 17.20
C GLY A 21 -22.32 -10.55 17.76
N SER A 22 -22.12 -10.51 19.09
CA SER A 22 -21.33 -9.45 19.71
C SER A 22 -19.87 -9.50 19.24
N VAL A 23 -19.33 -8.33 18.90
CA VAL A 23 -17.94 -8.13 18.46
C VAL A 23 -17.12 -7.33 19.47
N GLU A 24 -17.61 -7.18 20.71
CA GLU A 24 -16.95 -6.38 21.75
C GLU A 24 -15.53 -6.86 22.04
N TYR A 25 -15.31 -8.18 21.99
CA TYR A 25 -14.00 -8.80 22.20
C TYR A 25 -12.93 -8.34 21.19
N LEU A 26 -13.35 -7.83 20.02
CA LEU A 26 -12.43 -7.31 19.01
C LEU A 26 -11.65 -6.09 19.53
N ARG A 27 -12.26 -5.27 20.40
CA ARG A 27 -11.57 -4.10 20.97
C ARG A 27 -10.33 -4.52 21.77
N ASP A 28 -10.47 -5.55 22.60
CA ASP A 28 -9.36 -6.07 23.39
C ASP A 28 -8.38 -6.86 22.52
N LEU A 29 -8.86 -7.56 21.50
CA LEU A 29 -7.99 -8.25 20.54
C LEU A 29 -7.10 -7.28 19.79
N VAL A 30 -7.65 -6.16 19.27
CA VAL A 30 -6.86 -5.13 18.58
C VAL A 30 -5.79 -4.57 19.50
N ARG A 31 -6.13 -4.20 20.75
CA ARG A 31 -5.13 -3.73 21.72
C ARG A 31 -4.02 -4.74 21.98
N ARG A 32 -4.37 -6.02 22.18
CA ARG A 32 -3.38 -7.09 22.34
C ARG A 32 -2.48 -7.26 21.12
N VAL A 33 -3.04 -7.18 19.91
CA VAL A 33 -2.26 -7.30 18.67
C VAL A 33 -1.29 -6.13 18.54
N LEU A 34 -1.73 -4.89 18.80
CA LEU A 34 -0.83 -3.72 18.79
C LEU A 34 0.31 -3.89 19.81
N GLN A 35 0.01 -4.33 21.02
CA GLN A 35 1.03 -4.60 22.04
C GLN A 35 2.05 -5.66 21.56
N VAL A 36 1.58 -6.76 20.98
CA VAL A 36 2.47 -7.81 20.44
C VAL A 36 3.36 -7.24 19.32
N ILE A 37 2.83 -6.38 18.46
CA ILE A 37 3.61 -5.70 17.41
C ILE A 37 4.73 -4.86 18.04
N GLU A 38 4.41 -4.05 19.05
CA GLU A 38 5.42 -3.20 19.73
C GLU A 38 6.50 -4.05 20.43
N GLU A 39 6.13 -5.15 21.06
CA GLU A 39 7.07 -6.03 21.75
C GLU A 39 8.00 -6.78 20.78
N LYS A 40 7.44 -7.29 19.67
CA LYS A 40 8.13 -8.18 18.73
C LYS A 40 8.78 -7.46 17.57
N SER A 41 8.33 -6.25 17.23
CA SER A 41 8.80 -5.50 16.07
C SER A 41 8.80 -3.99 16.36
N PRO A 42 9.49 -3.51 17.41
CA PRO A 42 9.55 -2.07 17.69
C PRO A 42 10.26 -1.32 16.55
N PRO A 43 10.06 0.00 16.41
CA PRO A 43 10.57 0.79 15.30
C PRO A 43 12.07 0.59 15.02
N GLU A 44 12.91 0.48 16.04
CA GLU A 44 14.37 0.33 15.91
C GLU A 44 14.78 -1.02 15.32
N ARG A 45 13.94 -2.05 15.48
CA ARG A 45 14.17 -3.42 15.01
C ARG A 45 13.31 -3.79 13.80
N ALA A 46 12.35 -2.95 13.43
CA ALA A 46 11.49 -3.19 12.28
C ALA A 46 12.30 -3.13 10.98
N SER A 47 11.89 -3.95 9.99
CA SER A 47 12.53 -3.95 8.69
C SER A 47 12.41 -2.58 8.03
N ARG A 48 13.55 -2.02 7.63
CA ARG A 48 13.61 -0.79 6.83
C ARG A 48 13.26 -1.04 5.37
N ASP A 49 13.44 -2.29 4.93
CA ASP A 49 13.11 -2.75 3.59
C ASP A 49 11.68 -3.34 3.53
N GLY A 50 11.08 -3.30 2.34
CA GLY A 50 9.79 -3.94 2.04
C GLY A 50 8.55 -3.06 2.13
N GLY A 51 8.71 -1.73 2.25
CA GLY A 51 7.63 -0.75 2.14
C GLY A 51 6.45 -1.01 3.08
N LEU A 52 5.23 -0.83 2.57
CA LEU A 52 3.98 -1.14 3.26
C LEU A 52 3.71 -2.65 3.34
N TYR A 53 4.33 -3.46 2.48
CA TYR A 53 4.01 -4.88 2.37
C TYR A 53 4.59 -5.70 3.53
N VAL A 54 5.88 -5.51 3.84
CA VAL A 54 6.58 -6.26 4.91
C VAL A 54 7.47 -5.39 5.80
N GLY A 55 7.53 -4.07 5.52
CA GLY A 55 8.39 -3.13 6.23
C GLY A 55 7.71 -2.38 7.37
N ALA A 56 8.49 -1.53 8.05
CA ALA A 56 8.04 -0.65 9.12
C ALA A 56 6.85 0.22 8.72
N ALA A 57 6.82 0.72 7.48
CA ALA A 57 5.72 1.54 6.99
C ALA A 57 4.37 0.79 7.02
N GLY A 58 4.36 -0.52 6.79
CA GLY A 58 3.14 -1.34 6.89
C GLY A 58 2.60 -1.39 8.32
N ILE A 59 3.51 -1.49 9.30
CA ILE A 59 3.16 -1.41 10.72
C ILE A 59 2.63 -0.01 11.05
N GLY A 60 3.32 1.05 10.60
CA GLY A 60 2.85 2.43 10.77
C GLY A 60 1.45 2.64 10.21
N TYR A 61 1.17 2.08 9.03
CA TYR A 61 -0.15 2.15 8.41
C TYR A 61 -1.22 1.38 9.19
N ALA A 62 -0.87 0.28 9.84
CA ALA A 62 -1.78 -0.45 10.71
C ALA A 62 -2.16 0.39 11.96
N PHE A 63 -1.19 1.03 12.61
CA PHE A 63 -1.46 1.94 13.73
C PHE A 63 -2.32 3.14 13.31
N TYR A 64 -2.01 3.76 12.16
CA TYR A 64 -2.84 4.82 11.58
C TYR A 64 -4.27 4.34 11.33
N SER A 65 -4.45 3.14 10.79
CA SER A 65 -5.78 2.58 10.51
C SER A 65 -6.62 2.37 11.78
N VAL A 66 -5.99 2.01 12.90
CA VAL A 66 -6.67 1.94 14.20
C VAL A 66 -7.02 3.35 14.70
N ALA A 67 -6.12 4.31 14.57
CA ALA A 67 -6.35 5.70 14.99
C ALA A 67 -7.51 6.38 14.26
N GLU A 68 -7.78 5.97 13.01
CA GLU A 68 -8.89 6.48 12.20
C GLU A 68 -10.26 5.92 12.61
N SER A 69 -10.31 4.86 13.41
CA SER A 69 -11.55 4.24 13.86
C SER A 69 -12.07 4.92 15.11
N SER A 70 -13.33 5.36 15.07
CA SER A 70 -14.03 5.99 16.20
C SER A 70 -14.09 5.11 17.45
N GLU A 71 -14.04 3.80 17.28
CA GLU A 71 -14.07 2.77 18.30
C GLU A 71 -12.81 2.79 19.18
N PHE A 72 -11.73 3.40 18.69
CA PHE A 72 -10.44 3.50 19.37
C PHE A 72 -10.05 4.95 19.67
N ALA A 73 -11.02 5.87 19.74
CA ALA A 73 -10.79 7.28 20.04
C ALA A 73 -9.93 7.50 21.30
N SER A 74 -10.10 6.66 22.33
CA SER A 74 -9.33 6.75 23.60
C SER A 74 -7.83 6.49 23.45
N ILE A 75 -7.40 5.80 22.38
CA ILE A 75 -5.99 5.50 22.10
C ILE A 75 -5.50 6.13 20.80
N ARG A 76 -6.31 7.02 20.19
CA ARG A 76 -6.02 7.63 18.88
C ARG A 76 -4.65 8.29 18.86
N GLU A 77 -4.37 9.16 19.85
CA GLU A 77 -3.12 9.91 19.89
C GLU A 77 -1.90 9.01 20.05
N GLN A 78 -1.99 7.99 20.93
CA GLN A 78 -0.93 6.99 21.09
C GLN A 78 -0.67 6.25 19.77
N CYS A 79 -1.73 5.85 19.07
CA CYS A 79 -1.62 5.16 17.78
C CYS A 79 -0.98 6.06 16.72
N LEU A 80 -1.34 7.34 16.63
CA LEU A 80 -0.74 8.27 15.66
C LEU A 80 0.74 8.53 15.95
N ARG A 81 1.13 8.71 17.22
CA ARG A 81 2.54 8.86 17.60
C ARG A 81 3.34 7.61 17.21
N LYS A 82 2.80 6.43 17.51
CA LYS A 82 3.43 5.16 17.13
C LYS A 82 3.52 5.00 15.62
N ALA A 83 2.46 5.34 14.88
CA ALA A 83 2.47 5.36 13.43
C ALA A 83 3.61 6.25 12.90
N LEU A 84 3.76 7.46 13.45
CA LEU A 84 4.83 8.38 13.06
C LEU A 84 6.22 7.81 13.32
N GLU A 85 6.47 7.15 14.46
CA GLU A 85 7.76 6.51 14.73
C GLU A 85 8.14 5.48 13.65
N TYR A 86 7.20 4.60 13.26
CA TYR A 86 7.41 3.63 12.18
C TYR A 86 7.56 4.28 10.80
N MET A 87 6.80 5.36 10.53
CA MET A 87 6.94 6.10 9.28
C MET A 87 8.29 6.82 9.19
N GLN A 88 8.81 7.35 10.30
CA GLN A 88 10.14 8.00 10.34
C GLN A 88 11.28 7.03 10.01
N VAL A 89 11.21 5.78 10.50
CA VAL A 89 12.15 4.72 10.12
C VAL A 89 12.17 4.52 8.60
N SER A 90 10.99 4.48 8.00
CA SER A 90 10.83 4.26 6.56
C SER A 90 11.21 5.48 5.73
N LEU A 91 10.89 6.69 6.20
CA LEU A 91 11.26 7.96 5.59
C LEU A 91 12.78 8.16 5.57
N HIS A 92 13.45 7.79 6.67
CA HIS A 92 14.91 7.79 6.74
C HIS A 92 15.51 6.84 5.71
N GLU A 93 14.94 5.64 5.53
CA GLU A 93 15.43 4.69 4.50
C GLU A 93 15.28 5.27 3.09
N VAL A 94 14.09 5.72 2.70
CA VAL A 94 13.86 6.27 1.35
C VAL A 94 14.59 7.59 1.09
N SER A 95 15.10 8.26 2.12
CA SER A 95 15.99 9.42 1.94
C SER A 95 17.40 9.04 1.49
N ARG A 96 17.78 7.76 1.63
CA ARG A 96 19.13 7.24 1.35
C ARG A 96 19.17 6.30 0.14
N THR A 97 18.01 5.90 -0.37
CA THR A 97 17.87 5.01 -1.53
C THR A 97 17.36 5.76 -2.73
N SER A 98 17.70 5.30 -3.94
CA SER A 98 17.14 5.89 -5.17
C SER A 98 15.79 5.25 -5.50
N PRO A 99 14.75 6.04 -5.84
CA PRO A 99 13.46 5.50 -6.26
C PRO A 99 13.52 4.80 -7.63
N HIS A 100 14.60 4.99 -8.38
CA HIS A 100 14.82 4.35 -9.68
C HIS A 100 15.47 2.97 -9.56
N ASP A 101 16.01 2.61 -8.39
CA ASP A 101 16.69 1.33 -8.18
C ASP A 101 15.68 0.19 -8.33
N GLY A 102 15.85 -0.61 -9.37
CA GLY A 102 14.94 -1.71 -9.70
C GLY A 102 13.55 -1.28 -10.20
N GLY A 103 13.29 0.01 -10.41
CA GLY A 103 12.01 0.53 -10.92
C GLY A 103 10.82 0.41 -9.96
N ILE A 104 11.03 -0.05 -8.72
CA ILE A 104 9.96 -0.29 -7.74
C ILE A 104 9.61 0.93 -6.91
N GLY A 105 10.38 2.04 -6.96
CA GLY A 105 10.16 3.20 -6.10
C GLY A 105 8.78 3.82 -6.24
N ALA A 106 8.17 3.74 -7.42
CA ALA A 106 6.81 4.23 -7.63
C ALA A 106 5.69 3.30 -7.18
N SER A 107 6.05 2.13 -6.67
CA SER A 107 5.07 1.18 -6.18
C SER A 107 4.50 1.57 -4.82
N PHE A 108 3.21 1.31 -4.65
CA PHE A 108 2.52 1.66 -3.41
C PHE A 108 2.83 0.66 -2.29
N LEU A 109 2.87 -0.65 -2.56
CA LEU A 109 3.08 -1.63 -1.50
C LEU A 109 4.56 -1.78 -1.13
N LEU A 110 5.46 -1.73 -2.11
CA LEU A 110 6.88 -2.04 -1.90
C LEU A 110 7.80 -0.82 -1.99
N GLY A 111 7.29 0.31 -2.49
CA GLY A 111 8.12 1.43 -2.93
C GLY A 111 7.98 2.69 -2.08
N HIS A 112 8.70 3.71 -2.54
CA HIS A 112 8.74 5.03 -1.93
C HIS A 112 7.36 5.70 -1.98
N ALA A 113 6.57 5.46 -3.04
CA ALA A 113 5.23 6.01 -3.17
C ALA A 113 4.32 5.60 -2.00
N GLY A 114 4.35 4.35 -1.56
CA GLY A 114 3.60 3.90 -0.37
C GLY A 114 3.99 4.65 0.89
N ILE A 115 5.31 4.77 1.09
CA ILE A 115 5.89 5.43 2.27
C ILE A 115 5.48 6.89 2.31
N TYR A 116 5.61 7.63 1.21
CA TYR A 116 5.20 9.03 1.14
C TYR A 116 3.68 9.20 1.28
N ALA A 117 2.88 8.34 0.66
CA ALA A 117 1.43 8.41 0.77
C ALA A 117 0.96 8.25 2.22
N VAL A 118 1.40 7.19 2.91
CA VAL A 118 1.00 6.96 4.31
C VAL A 118 1.61 8.01 5.24
N SER A 119 2.83 8.47 4.99
CA SER A 119 3.44 9.53 5.79
C SER A 119 2.63 10.83 5.71
N ALA A 120 2.17 11.21 4.51
CA ALA A 120 1.29 12.37 4.35
C ALA A 120 0.01 12.24 5.18
N LEU A 121 -0.60 11.04 5.22
CA LEU A 121 -1.80 10.81 6.03
C LEU A 121 -1.55 10.91 7.53
N VAL A 122 -0.42 10.35 8.00
CA VAL A 122 -0.02 10.39 9.40
C VAL A 122 0.30 11.83 9.83
N PHE A 123 1.08 12.57 9.03
CA PHE A 123 1.38 13.98 9.30
C PHE A 123 0.11 14.83 9.30
N ASN A 124 -0.80 14.62 8.36
CA ASN A 124 -2.06 15.35 8.30
C ASN A 124 -2.92 15.09 9.54
N ALA A 125 -3.01 13.83 9.99
CA ALA A 125 -3.76 13.47 11.19
C ALA A 125 -3.16 14.00 12.50
N LEU A 126 -1.88 14.38 12.47
CA LEU A 126 -1.12 15.05 13.53
C LEU A 126 -1.03 16.57 13.35
N GLU A 127 -1.75 17.14 12.37
CA GLU A 127 -1.79 18.59 12.08
C GLU A 127 -0.45 19.19 11.62
N ASN A 128 0.46 18.35 11.12
CA ASN A 128 1.75 18.75 10.56
C ASN A 128 1.63 19.05 9.06
N GLN A 129 1.09 20.23 8.72
CA GLN A 129 0.74 20.54 7.33
C GLN A 129 1.96 20.63 6.40
N GLN A 130 3.09 21.17 6.88
CA GLN A 130 4.29 21.33 6.05
C GLN A 130 4.82 19.97 5.59
N GLU A 131 4.96 19.02 6.51
CA GLU A 131 5.41 17.66 6.25
C GLU A 131 4.39 16.89 5.38
N THR A 132 3.10 17.16 5.57
CA THR A 132 2.02 16.62 4.73
C THR A 132 2.23 17.00 3.26
N GLU A 133 2.37 18.30 2.96
CA GLU A 133 2.57 18.76 1.58
C GLU A 133 3.90 18.25 0.99
N GLN A 134 4.97 18.19 1.80
CA GLN A 134 6.25 17.63 1.34
C GLN A 134 6.12 16.16 0.94
N CYS A 135 5.40 15.36 1.72
CA CYS A 135 5.16 13.95 1.39
C CYS A 135 4.28 13.80 0.14
N ILE A 136 3.25 14.63 -0.01
CA ILE A 136 2.42 14.65 -1.23
C ILE A 136 3.27 14.99 -2.45
N GLN A 137 4.12 16.00 -2.37
CA GLN A 137 4.99 16.39 -3.47
C GLN A 137 5.92 15.25 -3.90
N LYS A 138 6.57 14.58 -2.94
CA LYS A 138 7.40 13.41 -3.21
C LYS A 138 6.61 12.22 -3.78
N PHE A 139 5.36 12.03 -3.35
CA PHE A 139 4.46 11.04 -3.96
C PHE A 139 4.16 11.36 -5.43
N LEU A 140 3.90 12.62 -5.77
CA LEU A 140 3.63 13.04 -7.14
C LEU A 140 4.84 12.81 -8.06
N GLU A 141 6.05 13.05 -7.55
CA GLU A 141 7.30 12.79 -8.27
C GLU A 141 7.44 11.31 -8.67
N MET A 142 6.99 10.39 -7.81
CA MET A 142 6.99 8.95 -8.13
C MET A 142 6.12 8.61 -9.34
N GLY A 143 5.08 9.41 -9.62
CA GLY A 143 4.24 9.24 -10.80
C GLY A 143 5.02 9.33 -12.11
N ASN A 144 6.12 10.08 -12.15
CA ASN A 144 6.96 10.21 -13.34
C ASN A 144 7.68 8.91 -13.71
N ILE A 145 8.04 8.09 -12.73
CA ILE A 145 8.67 6.78 -12.94
C ILE A 145 7.69 5.81 -13.61
N CYS A 146 6.40 5.91 -13.26
CA CYS A 146 5.34 5.06 -13.79
C CYS A 146 4.87 5.42 -15.21
N ARG A 147 5.26 6.59 -15.74
CA ARG A 147 4.74 7.08 -17.04
C ARG A 147 5.15 6.21 -18.24
N PRO A 148 6.41 5.76 -18.38
CA PRO A 148 6.79 4.92 -19.53
C PRO A 148 6.00 3.61 -19.54
N VAL A 149 5.48 3.24 -20.72
CA VAL A 149 4.68 2.00 -20.92
C VAL A 149 5.37 0.77 -20.33
N ASN A 150 6.71 0.68 -20.50
CA ASN A 150 7.56 -0.42 -20.04
C ASN A 150 8.55 0.01 -18.95
N PHE A 151 8.14 0.84 -17.98
CA PHE A 151 9.06 1.32 -16.94
C PHE A 151 9.68 0.20 -16.08
N PHE A 152 9.03 -0.97 -16.02
CA PHE A 152 9.50 -2.14 -15.29
C PHE A 152 9.41 -3.38 -16.18
N ARG A 153 10.58 -3.90 -16.57
CA ARG A 153 10.72 -4.99 -17.57
C ARG A 153 9.98 -6.28 -17.21
N HIS A 154 9.67 -6.51 -15.93
CA HIS A 154 9.02 -7.73 -15.48
C HIS A 154 7.49 -7.60 -15.44
N GLY A 155 6.91 -6.43 -15.68
CA GLY A 155 5.47 -6.22 -15.66
C GLY A 155 5.12 -4.92 -14.94
N SER A 156 4.72 -3.91 -15.69
CA SER A 156 4.52 -2.54 -15.19
C SER A 156 3.14 -2.27 -14.61
N ASP A 157 2.21 -3.21 -14.71
CA ASP A 157 0.77 -2.95 -14.58
C ASP A 157 0.13 -3.44 -13.29
N GLU A 158 0.80 -4.33 -12.55
CA GLU A 158 0.19 -4.99 -11.40
C GLU A 158 0.20 -4.12 -10.12
N LEU A 159 -0.34 -4.66 -9.02
CA LEU A 159 -0.62 -3.89 -7.80
C LEU A 159 0.62 -3.65 -6.92
N PHE A 160 1.56 -4.59 -6.86
CA PHE A 160 2.65 -4.60 -5.88
C PHE A 160 3.78 -3.65 -6.24
N VAL A 161 4.13 -3.61 -7.52
CA VAL A 161 5.23 -2.86 -8.13
C VAL A 161 4.79 -1.95 -9.29
N GLY A 162 3.60 -2.16 -9.85
CA GLY A 162 3.11 -1.50 -11.06
C GLY A 162 2.29 -0.20 -10.88
N ARG A 163 1.80 0.34 -12.01
CA ARG A 163 0.94 1.53 -12.08
C ARG A 163 -0.37 1.35 -11.30
N ALA A 164 -0.93 0.15 -11.24
CA ALA A 164 -2.14 -0.09 -10.45
C ALA A 164 -1.91 0.18 -8.96
N GLY A 165 -0.72 -0.15 -8.44
CA GLY A 165 -0.28 0.23 -7.10
C GLY A 165 -0.25 1.75 -6.93
N TYR A 166 0.45 2.48 -7.79
CA TYR A 166 0.54 3.93 -7.73
C TYR A 166 -0.85 4.62 -7.77
N LEU A 167 -1.73 4.15 -8.66
CA LEU A 167 -3.10 4.64 -8.78
C LEU A 167 -3.94 4.35 -7.53
N CYS A 168 -3.72 3.20 -6.87
CA CYS A 168 -4.34 2.90 -5.58
C CYS A 168 -3.91 3.92 -4.51
N GLY A 169 -2.60 4.25 -4.44
CA GLY A 169 -2.10 5.30 -3.55
C GLY A 169 -2.68 6.68 -3.86
N SER A 170 -2.84 6.99 -5.15
CA SER A 170 -3.42 8.26 -5.60
C SER A 170 -4.88 8.42 -5.14
N LEU A 171 -5.68 7.36 -5.32
CA LEU A 171 -7.07 7.33 -4.86
C LEU A 171 -7.15 7.41 -3.32
N LEU A 172 -6.29 6.69 -2.62
CA LEU A 172 -6.22 6.70 -1.16
C LEU A 172 -5.97 8.12 -0.62
N LEU A 173 -4.97 8.81 -1.15
CA LEU A 173 -4.62 10.17 -0.74
C LEU A 173 -5.78 11.14 -0.96
N ASN A 174 -6.34 11.19 -2.16
CA ASN A 174 -7.47 12.08 -2.46
C ASN A 174 -8.67 11.82 -1.53
N LYS A 175 -8.98 10.54 -1.29
CA LYS A 175 -10.10 10.14 -0.42
C LYS A 175 -9.85 10.53 1.04
N LYS A 176 -8.65 10.24 1.57
CA LYS A 176 -8.34 10.43 2.98
C LYS A 176 -8.08 11.89 3.36
N LEU A 177 -7.54 12.69 2.44
CA LEU A 177 -7.31 14.11 2.66
C LEU A 177 -8.54 14.98 2.34
N GLY A 178 -9.60 14.39 1.76
CA GLY A 178 -10.84 15.10 1.45
C GLY A 178 -10.69 16.19 0.38
N ARG A 179 -9.59 16.19 -0.38
CA ARG A 179 -9.29 17.15 -1.45
C ARG A 179 -8.52 16.48 -2.58
N THR A 180 -8.55 17.07 -3.76
CA THR A 180 -7.78 16.60 -4.92
C THR A 180 -6.30 16.97 -4.75
N VAL A 181 -5.48 16.04 -4.27
CA VAL A 181 -4.02 16.19 -4.15
C VAL A 181 -3.26 15.54 -5.30
N VAL A 182 -3.82 14.48 -5.88
CA VAL A 182 -3.34 13.85 -7.11
C VAL A 182 -4.36 14.13 -8.20
N PRO A 183 -4.09 15.08 -9.11
CA PRO A 183 -5.08 15.53 -10.07
C PRO A 183 -5.11 14.63 -11.32
N SER A 184 -6.10 14.84 -12.17
CA SER A 184 -6.39 13.94 -13.30
C SER A 184 -5.25 13.91 -14.33
N GLU A 185 -4.50 15.01 -14.43
CA GLU A 185 -3.39 15.20 -15.36
C GLU A 185 -2.20 14.32 -14.99
N VAL A 186 -2.11 13.90 -13.71
CA VAL A 186 -1.11 12.93 -13.24
C VAL A 186 -1.56 11.49 -13.51
N THR A 187 -2.86 11.18 -13.30
CA THR A 187 -3.36 9.80 -13.36
C THR A 187 -3.75 9.35 -14.77
N ARG A 188 -4.27 10.25 -15.61
CA ARG A 188 -4.75 9.93 -16.97
C ARG A 188 -3.66 9.30 -17.86
N PRO A 189 -2.43 9.85 -17.93
CA PRO A 189 -1.36 9.21 -18.70
C PRO A 189 -1.02 7.79 -18.21
N LEU A 190 -1.22 7.50 -16.92
CA LEU A 190 -0.97 6.16 -16.37
C LEU A 190 -2.05 5.18 -16.78
N PHE A 191 -3.32 5.61 -16.83
CA PHE A 191 -4.41 4.80 -17.38
C PHE A 191 -4.17 4.51 -18.87
N ASP A 192 -3.78 5.52 -19.65
CA ASP A 192 -3.47 5.34 -21.07
C ASP A 192 -2.33 4.32 -21.26
N ALA A 193 -1.26 4.42 -20.46
CA ALA A 193 -0.15 3.47 -20.48
C ALA A 193 -0.57 2.03 -20.11
N ILE A 194 -1.50 1.85 -19.16
CA ILE A 194 -2.04 0.52 -18.77
C ILE A 194 -2.82 -0.12 -19.92
N ILE A 195 -3.64 0.67 -20.62
CA ILE A 195 -4.41 0.17 -21.76
C ILE A 195 -3.50 -0.11 -22.95
N GLU A 196 -2.49 0.74 -23.16
CA GLU A 196 -1.53 0.56 -24.24
C GLU A 196 -0.65 -0.70 -24.03
N SER A 197 -0.05 -0.87 -22.84
CA SER A 197 0.79 -2.04 -22.54
C SER A 197 0.03 -3.35 -22.71
N SER A 198 -1.22 -3.38 -22.26
CA SER A 198 -2.05 -4.59 -22.30
C SER A 198 -2.54 -4.97 -23.69
N ARG A 199 -2.87 -3.98 -24.54
CA ARG A 199 -3.17 -4.23 -25.96
C ARG A 199 -1.95 -4.78 -26.69
N ARG A 200 -0.78 -4.19 -26.46
CA ARG A 200 0.49 -4.65 -27.05
C ARG A 200 0.78 -6.10 -26.65
N TYR A 201 0.66 -6.41 -25.36
CA TYR A 201 0.91 -7.77 -24.85
C TYR A 201 -0.11 -8.78 -25.38
N SER A 202 -1.40 -8.44 -25.39
CA SER A 202 -2.46 -9.28 -25.96
C SER A 202 -2.18 -9.64 -27.42
N GLN A 203 -1.87 -8.64 -28.25
CA GLN A 203 -1.56 -8.84 -29.67
C GLN A 203 -0.32 -9.71 -29.88
N SER A 204 0.76 -9.45 -29.13
CA SER A 204 2.02 -10.20 -29.29
C SER A 204 1.95 -11.65 -28.82
N HIS A 205 0.99 -11.99 -27.95
CA HIS A 205 0.79 -13.35 -27.44
C HIS A 205 -0.44 -14.04 -28.05
N HIS A 206 -1.08 -13.42 -29.05
CA HIS A 206 -2.33 -13.92 -29.65
C HIS A 206 -3.39 -14.26 -28.59
N SER A 207 -3.47 -13.44 -27.54
CA SER A 207 -4.44 -13.64 -26.46
C SER A 207 -5.86 -13.52 -27.01
N LYS A 208 -6.77 -14.34 -26.48
CA LYS A 208 -8.21 -14.23 -26.78
C LYS A 208 -8.85 -13.00 -26.12
N SER A 209 -8.20 -12.45 -25.10
CA SER A 209 -8.66 -11.24 -24.41
C SER A 209 -8.09 -10.00 -25.10
N PRO A 210 -8.88 -8.95 -25.36
CA PRO A 210 -8.40 -7.72 -25.98
C PRO A 210 -7.37 -6.97 -25.12
N LEU A 211 -7.34 -7.22 -23.81
CA LEU A 211 -6.35 -6.72 -22.86
C LEU A 211 -5.77 -7.93 -22.13
N MET A 212 -4.44 -8.04 -22.09
CA MET A 212 -3.77 -9.10 -21.34
C MET A 212 -2.51 -8.54 -20.66
N TYR A 213 -2.19 -9.07 -19.49
CA TYR A 213 -1.11 -8.57 -18.64
C TYR A 213 -0.23 -9.73 -18.20
N SER A 214 1.05 -9.46 -17.98
CA SER A 214 1.93 -10.41 -17.34
C SER A 214 2.80 -9.77 -16.29
N TYR A 215 3.19 -10.59 -15.33
CA TYR A 215 4.21 -10.28 -14.35
C TYR A 215 5.17 -11.46 -14.25
N TYR A 216 6.48 -11.22 -14.38
CA TYR A 216 7.50 -12.28 -14.49
C TYR A 216 7.13 -13.38 -15.50
N LYS A 217 6.62 -12.98 -16.68
CA LYS A 217 6.18 -13.88 -17.76
C LYS A 217 5.01 -14.82 -17.41
N MET A 218 4.32 -14.55 -16.30
CA MET A 218 3.11 -15.27 -15.90
C MET A 218 1.89 -14.36 -16.10
N GLU A 219 0.87 -14.90 -16.73
CA GLU A 219 -0.48 -14.31 -16.79
C GLU A 219 -1.21 -14.71 -15.49
N TYR A 220 -1.47 -13.73 -14.61
CA TYR A 220 -2.12 -13.97 -13.31
C TYR A 220 -3.65 -13.82 -13.35
N LEU A 221 -4.21 -13.37 -14.49
CA LEU A 221 -5.62 -13.05 -14.70
C LEU A 221 -6.27 -14.01 -15.69
#